data_AF-A0A9E2I4V0-F1
#
_entry.id   AF-A0A9E2I4V0-F1
#
_cell.length_a   1.000
_cell.length_b   1.000
_cell.length_c   1.000
_cell.angle_alpha   90.00
_cell.angle_beta   90.00
_cell.angle_gamma   90.00
#
_symmetry.space_group_name_H-M   'P 1'
#
loop_
_entity.id
_entity.type
_entity.pdbx_description
1 polymer ?
#
loop_
_entity_poly.entity_id
_entity_poly.type
_entity_poly.pdbx_seq_one_letter_code
_entity_poly.pdbx_strand_id
1 'polypeptide(L)' 'MGDLPGIIARLDYLQEPGIGAIWLSPHYPSPQVDCGYDIADYHNVAPEYGSLTDFRRLLQEATSAE' A
#
# COMPACT_ATOMS: atom_id res chain seq x y z
N MET A 1 -4.94 9.77 -8.48
CA MET A 1 -5.06 8.43 -7.88
C MET A 1 -3.96 8.33 -6.82
N GLY A 2 -4.23 7.77 -5.65
CA GLY A 2 -3.16 7.50 -4.67
C GLY A 2 -2.46 6.19 -5.01
N ASP A 3 -1.19 6.07 -4.64
CA ASP A 3 -0.33 4.92 -4.97
C ASP A 3 0.62 4.57 -3.81
N LEU A 4 1.27 3.40 -3.91
CA LEU A 4 2.18 2.92 -2.87
C LEU A 4 3.39 3.85 -2.67
N PRO A 5 4.06 4.38 -3.71
CA PRO A 5 5.13 5.37 -3.53
C PRO A 5 4.68 6.63 -2.78
N GLY A 6 3.47 7.10 -3.01
CA GLY A 6 2.87 8.21 -2.30
C GLY A 6 2.64 7.91 -0.82
N ILE A 7 2.20 6.69 -0.48
CA ILE A 7 2.09 6.23 0.92
C ILE A 7 3.48 6.19 1.57
N ILE A 8 4.48 5.61 0.90
CA ILE A 8 5.87 5.55 1.38
C ILE A 8 6.39 6.95 1.73
N ALA A 9 6.16 7.93 0.86
CA ALA A 9 6.60 9.32 1.07
C ALA A 9 5.92 10.03 2.26
N ARG A 10 4.92 9.40 2.91
CA ARG A 10 4.17 9.96 4.03
C ARG A 10 4.28 9.14 5.31
N LEU A 11 5.10 8.09 5.34
CA LEU A 11 5.27 7.25 6.54
C LEU A 11 5.77 8.07 7.74
N ASP A 12 6.74 8.98 7.54
CA ASP A 12 7.25 9.87 8.60
C ASP A 12 6.15 10.73 9.21
N TYR A 13 5.21 11.23 8.39
CA TYR A 13 4.07 12.02 8.84
C TYR A 13 3.12 11.20 9.73
N LEU A 14 2.99 9.90 9.49
CA LEU A 14 2.17 9.02 10.32
C LEU A 14 2.92 8.63 11.61
N GLN A 15 4.23 8.45 11.54
CA GLN A 15 5.05 8.09 12.69
C GLN A 15 5.18 9.24 13.70
N GLU A 16 5.30 10.50 13.26
CA GLU A 16 5.46 11.68 14.13
C GLU A 16 4.42 11.78 15.26
N PRO A 17 3.10 11.62 15.02
CA PRO A 17 2.09 11.60 16.09
C PRO A 17 2.03 10.29 16.89
N GLY A 18 2.88 9.30 16.58
CA GLY A 18 2.97 8.02 17.30
C GLY A 18 2.05 6.91 16.76
N ILE A 19 1.66 6.93 15.49
CA ILE A 19 0.89 5.83 14.89
C ILE A 19 1.79 4.60 14.77
N GLY A 20 1.44 3.51 15.46
CA GLY A 20 2.20 2.26 15.45
C GLY A 20 1.76 1.22 14.42
N ALA A 21 0.66 1.47 13.70
CA ALA A 21 0.16 0.54 12.68
C ALA A 21 -0.66 1.25 11.61
N ILE A 22 -0.59 0.73 10.38
CA ILE A 22 -1.42 1.15 9.26
C ILE A 22 -2.21 -0.05 8.72
N TRP A 23 -3.47 0.18 8.35
CA TRP A 23 -4.28 -0.79 7.63
C TRP A 23 -4.47 -0.30 6.19
N LEU A 24 -4.07 -1.15 5.23
CA LEU A 24 -4.19 -0.86 3.81
C LEU A 24 -5.44 -1.56 3.25
N SER A 25 -6.29 -0.80 2.56
CA SER A 25 -7.35 -1.34 1.71
C SER A 25 -6.78 -2.24 0.59
N PRO A 26 -7.59 -3.06 -0.09
CA PRO A 26 -7.13 -3.90 -1.20
C PRO A 26 -6.41 -3.08 -2.28
N HIS A 27 -5.21 -3.54 -2.66
CA HIS A 27 -4.36 -2.90 -3.68
C HIS A 27 -4.01 -3.88 -4.82
N TYR A 28 -4.73 -5.00 -4.88
CA TYR A 28 -4.58 -6.07 -5.86
C TYR A 28 -5.23 -5.69 -7.20
N PRO A 29 -4.83 -6.28 -8.34
CA PRO A 29 -5.57 -6.17 -9.58
C PRO A 29 -7.04 -6.52 -9.38
N SER A 30 -7.92 -5.65 -9.84
CA SER A 30 -9.36 -5.74 -9.65
C SER A 30 -10.10 -5.12 -10.84
N PRO A 31 -11.28 -5.63 -11.23
CA PRO A 31 -12.20 -4.94 -12.12
C PRO A 31 -12.79 -3.66 -11.54
N GLN A 32 -12.57 -3.39 -10.25
CA GLN A 32 -12.98 -2.19 -9.51
C GLN A 32 -14.51 -2.04 -9.39
N VAL A 33 -15.27 -3.14 -9.41
CA VAL A 33 -16.73 -3.12 -9.20
C VAL A 33 -17.06 -2.86 -7.72
N ASP A 34 -16.20 -3.32 -6.81
CA ASP A 34 -16.30 -3.12 -5.36
C ASP A 34 -15.04 -2.44 -4.82
N CYS A 35 -14.56 -1.39 -5.52
CA CYS A 35 -13.44 -0.56 -5.08
C CYS A 35 -12.19 -1.36 -4.65
N GLY A 36 -11.85 -2.42 -5.39
CA GLY A 36 -10.68 -3.26 -5.17
C GLY A 36 -10.94 -4.50 -4.32
N TYR A 37 -12.11 -4.65 -3.71
CA TYR A 37 -12.47 -5.87 -2.94
C TYR A 37 -12.85 -7.06 -3.84
N ASP A 38 -13.24 -6.80 -5.10
CA ASP A 38 -13.42 -7.79 -6.16
C ASP A 38 -12.07 -8.13 -6.81
N ILE A 39 -11.27 -8.96 -6.14
CA ILE A 39 -9.88 -9.25 -6.51
C ILE A 39 -9.79 -10.23 -7.69
N ALA A 40 -9.00 -9.88 -8.71
CA ALA A 40 -8.71 -10.73 -9.87
C ALA A 40 -7.39 -11.52 -9.74
N ASP A 41 -6.41 -10.98 -9.00
CA ASP A 41 -5.13 -11.64 -8.74
C ASP A 41 -4.62 -11.29 -7.33
N TYR A 42 -4.69 -12.24 -6.41
CA TYR A 42 -4.27 -12.05 -5.01
C TYR A 42 -2.74 -11.95 -4.82
N HIS A 43 -1.95 -12.26 -5.84
CA HIS A 43 -0.50 -12.39 -5.72
C HIS A 43 0.25 -11.20 -6.30
N ASN A 44 -0.46 -10.20 -6.81
CA ASN A 44 0.13 -9.05 -7.51
C ASN A 44 -0.45 -7.73 -7.01
N VAL A 45 0.15 -6.63 -7.42
CA VAL A 45 -0.30 -5.27 -7.16
C VAL A 45 -0.97 -4.73 -8.41
N ALA A 46 -2.08 -4.00 -8.25
CA ALA A 46 -2.74 -3.34 -9.35
C ALA A 46 -1.78 -2.32 -9.97
N PRO A 47 -1.56 -2.32 -11.30
CA PRO A 47 -0.58 -1.45 -11.95
C PRO A 47 -0.84 0.05 -11.70
N GLU A 48 -2.09 0.42 -11.41
CA GLU A 48 -2.48 1.78 -11.07
C GLU A 48 -2.03 2.24 -9.67
N TYR A 49 -1.66 1.31 -8.77
CA TYR A 49 -1.12 1.60 -7.43
C TYR A 49 0.39 1.38 -7.33
N GLY A 50 0.99 0.71 -8.31
CA GLY A 50 2.44 0.46 -8.38
C GLY A 50 2.75 -0.99 -8.72
N SER A 51 3.82 -1.51 -8.12
CA SER A 51 4.32 -2.86 -8.36
C SER A 51 4.54 -3.65 -7.07
N LEU A 52 4.74 -4.96 -7.20
CA LEU A 52 5.21 -5.83 -6.12
C LEU A 52 6.51 -5.32 -5.48
N THR A 53 7.37 -4.64 -6.23
CA THR A 53 8.60 -4.02 -5.70
C THR A 53 8.26 -2.84 -4.80
N ASP A 54 7.31 -1.99 -5.21
CA ASP A 54 6.86 -0.86 -4.39
C ASP A 54 6.18 -1.34 -3.10
N PHE A 55 5.38 -2.41 -3.17
CA PHE A 55 4.77 -3.01 -1.97
C PHE A 55 5.82 -3.57 -1.02
N ARG A 56 6.84 -4.28 -1.52
CA ARG A 56 7.97 -4.75 -0.69
C ARG A 56 8.72 -3.58 -0.04
N ARG A 57 8.91 -2.49 -0.76
CA ARG A 57 9.51 -1.27 -0.21
C ARG A 57 8.64 -0.68 0.89
N LEU A 58 7.32 -0.59 0.69
CA LEU A 58 6.39 -0.11 1.72
C LEU A 58 6.49 -0.94 2.99
N LEU A 59 6.52 -2.27 2.88
CA LEU A 59 6.69 -3.15 4.05
C LEU A 59 8.02 -2.88 4.76
N GLN A 60 9.12 -2.80 4.01
CA GLN A 60 10.45 -2.56 4.58
C GLN A 60 10.51 -1.22 5.33
N GLU A 61 10.06 -0.13 4.73
CA GLU A 61 10.10 1.21 5.31
C GLU A 61 9.17 1.30 6.55
N ALA A 62 7.97 0.71 6.48
CA ALA A 62 7.01 0.73 7.58
C ALA A 62 7.46 -0.08 8.81
N THR A 63 8.31 -1.11 8.63
CA THR A 63 8.84 -1.93 9.74
C THR A 63 10.23 -1.53 10.20
N SER A 64 10.95 -0.67 9.47
CA SER A 64 12.30 -0.24 9.85
C SER A 64 12.32 0.86 10.91
N ALA A 65 11.14 1.36 11.30
CA ALA A 65 10.96 2.46 12.25
C ALA A 65 10.96 2.04 13.74
N GLU A 66 11.55 0.89 14.07
CA GLU A 66 11.72 0.41 15.45
C GLU A 66 12.92 1.04 16.18
#